data_AF-A0A9W4NUI6-F1
#
_entry.id   AF-A0A9W4NUI6-F1
#
_cell.length_a   1.000
_cell.length_b   1.000
_cell.length_c   1.000
_cell.angle_alpha   90.00
_cell.angle_beta   90.00
_cell.angle_gamma   90.00
#
_symmetry.space_group_name_H-M   'P 1'
#
loop_
_entity.id
_entity.type
_entity.pdbx_description
1 polymer ?
#
loop_
_entity_poly.entity_id
_entity_poly.type
_entity_poly.pdbx_seq_one_letter_code
_entity_poly.pdbx_strand_id
1 'polypeptide(L)'
;METTSPRQKAEGLLHALEKYGEGDYIGESISQLEHCLQAAHQASKADARDELVIAALLHDVGQIIPLQSTREARMTLGGSTENVGRVGHETIGALYLRSLGFSETVSRLVNSHVSAKRYLTATDIGYYNSLSTASQKSLAFQGGPFQGDALREFETDPLRKEMVLLRLWDDAAKVEGVEATTPRVQAYLDMIIRHLELQV
;
A
#
# COMPACT_ATOMS: atom_id res chain seq x y z
N MET A 1 29.16 -10.29 -4.71
CA MET A 1 27.90 -10.29 -3.96
C MET A 1 26.89 -10.97 -4.87
N GLU A 2 26.38 -12.14 -4.50
CA GLU A 2 25.38 -12.85 -5.30
C GLU A 2 24.12 -11.98 -5.41
N THR A 3 23.73 -11.63 -6.63
CA THR A 3 22.46 -10.95 -6.90
C THR A 3 21.34 -11.94 -6.64
N THR A 4 20.51 -11.66 -5.63
CA THR A 4 19.32 -12.44 -5.29
C THR A 4 18.39 -12.50 -6.50
N SER A 5 17.94 -13.70 -6.89
CA SER A 5 17.09 -13.88 -8.07
C SER A 5 15.70 -13.26 -7.87
N PRO A 6 14.96 -12.90 -8.94
CA PRO A 6 13.57 -12.42 -8.84
C PRO A 6 12.68 -13.30 -7.95
N ARG A 7 12.80 -14.63 -8.09
CA ARG A 7 12.12 -15.61 -7.24
C ARG A 7 12.47 -15.46 -5.76
N GLN A 8 13.75 -15.44 -5.42
CA GLN A 8 14.20 -15.31 -4.03
C GLN A 8 13.75 -13.99 -3.40
N LYS A 9 13.74 -12.89 -4.18
CA LYS A 9 13.21 -11.60 -3.71
C LYS A 9 11.71 -11.65 -3.46
N ALA A 10 10.95 -12.25 -4.37
CA ALA A 10 9.50 -12.41 -4.23
C ALA A 10 9.14 -13.28 -3.01
N GLU A 11 9.79 -14.44 -2.86
CA GLU A 11 9.61 -15.34 -1.72
C GLU A 11 9.98 -14.65 -0.39
N GLY A 12 11.10 -13.91 -0.36
CA GLY A 12 11.51 -13.15 0.81
C GLY A 12 10.51 -12.05 1.20
N LEU A 13 9.96 -11.34 0.22
CA LEU A 13 8.93 -10.32 0.43
C LEU A 13 7.65 -10.93 1.01
N LEU A 14 7.13 -11.99 0.39
CA LEU A 14 5.89 -12.63 0.86
C LEU A 14 6.05 -13.25 2.25
N HIS A 15 7.21 -13.87 2.51
CA HIS A 15 7.54 -14.37 3.84
C HIS A 15 7.56 -13.24 4.89
N ALA A 16 8.07 -12.05 4.55
CA ALA A 16 8.04 -10.91 5.44
C ALA A 16 6.60 -10.42 5.70
N LEU A 17 5.74 -10.41 4.69
CA LEU A 17 4.32 -10.07 4.86
C LEU A 17 3.61 -11.04 5.81
N GLU A 18 3.82 -12.35 5.65
CA GLU A 18 3.26 -13.36 6.56
C GLU A 18 3.80 -13.21 7.98
N LYS A 19 5.12 -13.09 8.12
CA LYS A 19 5.77 -13.09 9.43
C LYS A 19 5.45 -11.85 10.27
N TYR A 20 5.30 -10.69 9.63
CA TYR A 20 5.17 -9.41 10.33
C TYR A 20 3.79 -8.77 10.18
N GLY A 21 2.95 -9.26 9.26
CA GLY A 21 1.64 -8.68 8.96
C GLY A 21 0.49 -9.26 9.80
N GLU A 22 0.75 -10.21 10.69
CA GLU A 22 -0.26 -10.78 11.59
C GLU A 22 -0.67 -9.85 12.75
N GLY A 23 0.01 -8.72 12.94
CA GLY A 23 -0.38 -7.72 13.93
C GLY A 23 -1.71 -7.02 13.60
N ASP A 24 -2.37 -6.49 14.63
CA ASP A 24 -3.61 -5.73 14.50
C ASP A 24 -3.48 -4.60 13.47
N TYR A 25 -4.40 -4.55 12.50
CA TYR A 25 -4.55 -3.37 11.67
C TYR A 25 -5.15 -2.25 12.52
N ILE A 26 -4.46 -1.12 12.57
CA ILE A 26 -4.68 0.01 13.47
C ILE A 26 -6.17 0.34 13.70
N GLY A 27 -6.72 -0.17 14.80
CA GLY A 27 -8.10 0.13 15.23
C GLY A 27 -9.22 -0.60 14.46
N GLU A 28 -8.89 -1.55 13.58
CA GLU A 28 -9.85 -2.42 12.88
C GLU A 28 -9.66 -3.88 13.32
N SER A 29 -10.67 -4.73 13.15
CA SER A 29 -10.68 -6.11 13.67
C SER A 29 -10.04 -7.16 12.73
N ILE A 30 -9.17 -6.73 11.82
CA ILE A 30 -8.43 -7.60 10.91
C ILE A 30 -6.92 -7.33 11.01
N SER A 31 -6.09 -8.26 10.56
CA SER A 31 -4.63 -8.06 10.53
C SER A 31 -4.19 -7.18 9.34
N GLN A 32 -2.99 -6.61 9.42
CA GLN A 32 -2.42 -5.83 8.31
C GLN A 32 -2.27 -6.67 7.04
N LEU A 33 -1.92 -7.94 7.19
CA LEU A 33 -1.85 -8.89 6.09
C LEU A 33 -3.22 -9.12 5.45
N GLU A 34 -4.24 -9.34 6.26
CA GLU A 34 -5.60 -9.60 5.74
C GLU A 34 -6.13 -8.38 4.97
N HIS A 35 -5.88 -7.17 5.48
CA HIS A 35 -6.19 -5.93 4.78
C HIS A 35 -5.53 -5.86 3.38
N CYS A 36 -4.22 -6.12 3.31
CA CYS A 36 -3.48 -6.13 2.05
C CYS A 36 -4.01 -7.18 1.06
N LEU A 37 -4.35 -8.37 1.55
CA LEU A 37 -4.88 -9.47 0.72
C LEU A 37 -6.28 -9.16 0.19
N GLN A 38 -7.15 -8.55 1.00
CA GLN A 38 -8.48 -8.13 0.56
C GLN A 38 -8.39 -7.03 -0.51
N ALA A 39 -7.50 -6.05 -0.35
CA ALA A 39 -7.28 -5.00 -1.35
C ALA A 39 -6.80 -5.59 -2.68
N ALA A 40 -5.81 -6.50 -2.64
CA ALA A 40 -5.32 -7.21 -3.82
C ALA A 40 -6.43 -8.07 -4.48
N HIS A 41 -7.26 -8.73 -3.67
CA HIS A 41 -8.36 -9.53 -4.18
C HIS A 41 -9.40 -8.68 -4.91
N GLN A 42 -9.74 -7.51 -4.38
CA GLN A 42 -10.64 -6.56 -5.05
C GLN A 42 -10.07 -6.05 -6.37
N ALA A 43 -8.79 -5.69 -6.40
CA ALA A 43 -8.10 -5.30 -7.63
C ALA A 43 -8.16 -6.42 -8.69
N SER A 44 -7.88 -7.66 -8.28
CA SER A 44 -7.96 -8.82 -9.16
C SER A 44 -9.38 -9.08 -9.68
N LYS A 45 -10.41 -8.95 -8.84
CA LYS A 45 -11.82 -9.08 -9.27
C LYS A 45 -12.27 -7.98 -10.23
N ALA A 46 -11.61 -6.82 -10.18
CA ALA A 46 -11.85 -5.71 -11.10
C ALA A 46 -11.07 -5.84 -12.43
N ASP A 47 -10.41 -6.99 -12.67
CA ASP A 47 -9.57 -7.23 -13.85
C ASP A 47 -8.46 -6.17 -14.02
N ALA A 48 -7.95 -5.67 -12.89
CA ALA A 48 -6.83 -4.74 -12.88
C ALA A 48 -5.56 -5.43 -13.38
N ARG A 49 -4.71 -4.68 -14.09
CA ARG A 49 -3.41 -5.16 -14.53
C ARG A 49 -2.50 -5.55 -13.35
N ASP A 50 -1.60 -6.50 -13.59
CA ASP A 50 -0.69 -7.06 -12.57
C ASP A 50 -0.02 -6.00 -11.69
N GLU A 51 0.53 -4.93 -12.26
CA GLU A 51 1.21 -3.87 -11.48
C GLU A 51 0.28 -3.23 -10.43
N LEU A 52 -1.00 -3.08 -10.75
CA LEU A 52 -1.98 -2.46 -9.85
C LEU A 52 -2.47 -3.46 -8.79
N VAL A 53 -2.60 -4.75 -9.14
CA VAL A 53 -2.88 -5.83 -8.17
C VAL A 53 -1.72 -5.97 -7.18
N ILE A 54 -0.48 -5.98 -7.68
CA ILE A 54 0.75 -5.98 -6.87
C ILE A 54 0.79 -4.74 -5.97
N ALA A 55 0.50 -3.55 -6.51
CA ALA A 55 0.49 -2.33 -5.70
C ALA A 55 -0.58 -2.38 -4.60
N ALA A 56 -1.77 -2.92 -4.87
CA ALA A 56 -2.81 -3.10 -3.86
C ALA A 56 -2.38 -4.08 -2.75
N LEU A 57 -1.71 -5.19 -3.11
CA LEU A 57 -1.13 -6.13 -2.13
C LEU A 57 -0.05 -5.49 -1.25
N LEU A 58 0.71 -4.55 -1.79
CA LEU A 58 1.93 -4.04 -1.17
C LEU A 58 1.83 -2.59 -0.68
N HIS A 59 0.66 -1.95 -0.77
CA HIS A 59 0.50 -0.53 -0.47
C HIS A 59 0.93 -0.19 0.98
N ASP A 60 0.69 -1.11 1.91
CA ASP A 60 1.01 -0.99 3.33
C ASP A 60 2.28 -1.75 3.75
N VAL A 61 3.09 -2.22 2.80
CA VAL A 61 4.33 -2.97 3.10
C VAL A 61 5.28 -2.19 4.02
N GLY A 62 5.26 -0.85 3.94
CA GLY A 62 6.06 0.02 4.80
C GLY A 62 5.63 0.03 6.27
N GLN A 63 4.41 -0.42 6.59
CA GLN A 63 3.95 -0.67 7.96
C GLN A 63 4.51 -2.00 8.48
N ILE A 64 4.44 -3.03 7.63
CA ILE A 64 4.66 -4.43 7.98
C ILE A 64 6.15 -4.75 8.14
N ILE A 65 7.00 -4.28 7.22
CA ILE A 65 8.41 -4.69 7.21
C ILE A 65 9.19 -4.12 8.41
N PRO A 66 10.13 -4.90 8.98
CA PRO A 66 10.98 -4.43 10.07
C PRO A 66 11.80 -3.20 9.69
N LEU A 67 11.94 -2.26 10.63
CA LEU A 67 12.69 -1.02 10.43
C LEU A 67 14.17 -1.26 10.02
N GLN A 68 14.76 -2.39 10.40
CA GLN A 68 16.14 -2.75 10.03
C GLN A 68 16.28 -2.99 8.51
N SER A 69 15.22 -3.49 7.86
CA SER A 69 15.16 -3.70 6.41
C SER A 69 15.01 -2.39 5.62
N THR A 70 14.84 -1.25 6.30
CA THR A 70 14.56 0.08 5.72
C THR A 70 15.63 1.11 6.05
N ARG A 71 16.83 0.66 6.46
CA ARG A 71 17.89 1.52 7.03
C ARG A 71 18.26 2.72 6.14
N GLU A 72 18.17 2.58 4.82
CA GLU A 72 18.40 3.65 3.84
C GLU A 72 17.25 4.66 3.76
N ALA A 73 15.99 4.23 3.96
CA ALA A 73 14.80 5.08 3.91
C ALA A 73 14.59 5.93 5.19
N ARG A 74 15.27 5.58 6.29
CA ARG A 74 15.09 6.18 7.62
C ARG A 74 15.69 7.59 7.80
N MET A 75 16.67 8.00 6.99
CA MET A 75 17.34 9.29 7.21
C MET A 75 16.42 10.50 6.96
N THR A 76 15.19 10.29 6.49
CA THR A 76 14.32 11.35 5.96
C THR A 76 13.03 11.58 6.75
N LEU A 77 12.68 10.77 7.76
CA LEU A 77 11.35 10.82 8.39
C LEU A 77 11.41 10.78 9.93
N GLY A 78 10.90 11.82 10.59
CA GLY A 78 10.77 11.93 12.05
C GLY A 78 9.62 11.06 12.60
N GLY A 79 9.82 10.44 13.76
CA GLY A 79 8.85 9.52 14.37
C GLY A 79 7.73 10.23 15.13
N SER A 80 6.50 9.72 15.00
CA SER A 80 5.37 10.00 15.90
C SER A 80 5.01 8.75 16.68
N THR A 81 4.54 8.92 17.93
CA THR A 81 4.20 7.85 18.89
C THR A 81 2.69 7.58 18.99
N GLU A 82 1.86 8.19 18.14
CA GLU A 82 0.43 7.89 18.12
C GLU A 82 0.11 6.65 17.28
N ASN A 83 -0.95 5.93 17.69
CA ASN A 83 -1.39 4.67 17.12
C ASN A 83 -2.10 4.89 15.76
N VAL A 84 -1.44 5.57 14.82
CA VAL A 84 -1.93 5.92 13.47
C VAL A 84 -1.05 5.30 12.38
N GLY A 85 -0.24 4.30 12.74
CA GLY A 85 0.73 3.67 11.86
C GLY A 85 2.04 4.45 11.73
N ARG A 86 3.02 3.83 11.07
CA ARG A 86 4.32 4.42 10.82
C ARG A 86 4.18 5.63 9.90
N VAL A 87 4.63 6.79 10.37
CA VAL A 87 4.69 8.02 9.57
C VAL A 87 5.53 7.77 8.31
N GLY A 88 4.99 8.10 7.14
CA GLY A 88 5.64 7.94 5.85
C GLY A 88 5.78 6.49 5.38
N HIS A 89 4.97 5.55 5.89
CA HIS A 89 4.95 4.16 5.43
C HIS A 89 4.75 4.01 3.92
N GLU A 90 3.98 4.90 3.28
CA GLU A 90 3.79 4.95 1.83
C GLU A 90 5.13 5.15 1.10
N THR A 91 5.96 6.06 1.62
CA THR A 91 7.29 6.35 1.06
C THR A 91 8.29 5.25 1.42
N ILE A 92 8.26 4.76 2.66
CA ILE A 92 9.13 3.66 3.10
C ILE A 92 8.86 2.41 2.26
N GLY A 93 7.59 2.06 2.05
CA GLY A 93 7.17 0.92 1.25
C GLY A 93 7.60 1.08 -0.21
N ALA A 94 7.35 2.24 -0.81
CA ALA A 94 7.76 2.53 -2.18
C ALA A 94 9.28 2.42 -2.38
N LEU A 95 10.09 2.99 -1.47
CA LEU A 95 11.55 2.91 -1.54
C LEU A 95 12.06 1.48 -1.37
N TYR A 96 11.46 0.73 -0.46
CA TYR A 96 11.79 -0.69 -0.27
C TYR A 96 11.49 -1.52 -1.53
N LEU A 97 10.34 -1.31 -2.17
CA LEU A 97 10.01 -2.03 -3.40
C LEU A 97 10.96 -1.64 -4.55
N ARG A 98 11.37 -0.36 -4.65
CA ARG A 98 12.39 0.05 -5.63
C ARG A 98 13.72 -0.68 -5.41
N SER A 99 14.17 -0.84 -4.16
CA SER A 99 15.42 -1.54 -3.88
C SER A 99 15.37 -3.04 -4.18
N LEU A 100 14.16 -3.63 -4.17
CA LEU A 100 13.94 -5.00 -4.65
C LEU A 100 13.89 -5.11 -6.18
N GLY A 101 13.73 -3.99 -6.90
CA GLY A 101 13.66 -3.95 -8.36
C GLY A 101 12.23 -4.01 -8.90
N PHE A 102 11.22 -3.59 -8.13
CA PHE A 102 9.90 -3.31 -8.68
C PHE A 102 9.94 -2.10 -9.61
N SER A 103 8.94 -1.99 -10.49
CA SER A 103 8.88 -0.92 -11.48
C SER A 103 8.57 0.42 -10.81
N GLU A 104 8.92 1.51 -11.48
CA GLU A 104 8.54 2.87 -11.08
C GLU A 104 7.02 2.97 -10.82
N THR A 105 6.23 2.33 -11.67
CA THR A 105 4.77 2.35 -11.60
C THR A 105 4.26 1.72 -10.31
N VAL A 106 4.70 0.50 -9.97
CA VAL A 106 4.30 -0.16 -8.71
C VAL A 106 4.68 0.70 -7.51
N SER A 107 5.91 1.21 -7.48
CA SER A 107 6.38 2.04 -6.38
C SER A 107 5.64 3.37 -6.26
N ARG A 108 5.27 4.01 -7.38
CA ARG A 108 4.44 5.22 -7.36
C ARG A 108 3.02 4.95 -6.86
N LEU A 109 2.41 3.85 -7.28
CA LEU A 109 1.08 3.44 -6.81
C LEU A 109 1.09 3.16 -5.30
N VAL A 110 2.08 2.42 -4.80
CA VAL A 110 2.27 2.17 -3.36
C VAL A 110 2.46 3.48 -2.59
N ASN A 111 3.26 4.42 -3.10
CA ASN A 111 3.47 5.73 -2.46
C ASN A 111 2.21 6.64 -2.48
N SER A 112 1.19 6.31 -3.27
CA SER A 112 0.11 7.25 -3.56
C SER A 112 -1.09 7.16 -2.63
N HIS A 113 -1.27 6.07 -1.89
CA HIS A 113 -2.54 5.79 -1.21
C HIS A 113 -2.91 6.82 -0.12
N VAL A 114 -1.92 7.45 0.52
CA VAL A 114 -2.16 8.60 1.42
C VAL A 114 -2.59 9.85 0.63
N SER A 115 -1.87 10.20 -0.44
CA SER A 115 -2.21 11.33 -1.31
C SER A 115 -3.58 11.15 -1.99
N ALA A 116 -3.92 9.93 -2.39
CA ALA A 116 -5.21 9.58 -2.96
C ALA A 116 -6.36 9.79 -1.95
N LYS A 117 -6.15 9.47 -0.66
CA LYS A 117 -7.11 9.82 0.40
C LYS A 117 -7.32 11.33 0.50
N ARG A 118 -6.22 12.10 0.52
CA ARG A 118 -6.28 13.58 0.58
C ARG A 118 -6.97 14.18 -0.63
N TYR A 119 -6.78 13.59 -1.81
CA TYR A 119 -7.47 13.96 -3.03
C TYR A 119 -8.97 13.69 -2.94
N LEU A 120 -9.37 12.44 -2.67
CA LEU A 120 -10.77 12.04 -2.62
C LEU A 120 -11.56 12.85 -1.57
N THR A 121 -10.95 13.11 -0.41
CA THR A 121 -11.57 13.96 0.63
C THR A 121 -11.67 15.44 0.25
N ALA A 122 -10.86 15.93 -0.70
CA ALA A 122 -10.97 17.29 -1.22
C ALA A 122 -12.05 17.42 -2.30
N THR A 123 -12.26 16.36 -3.08
CA THR A 123 -13.17 16.39 -4.25
C THR A 123 -14.56 15.81 -3.97
N ASP A 124 -14.70 15.01 -2.92
CA ASP A 124 -15.94 14.29 -2.59
C ASP A 124 -16.22 14.33 -1.08
N ILE A 125 -17.22 15.13 -0.70
CA ILE A 125 -17.67 15.23 0.69
C ILE A 125 -18.33 13.94 1.20
N GLY A 126 -18.97 13.18 0.31
CA GLY A 126 -19.55 11.88 0.64
C GLY A 126 -18.45 10.89 1.03
N TYR A 127 -17.35 10.89 0.28
CA TYR A 127 -16.18 10.08 0.62
C TYR A 127 -15.53 10.47 1.95
N TYR A 128 -15.39 11.77 2.24
CA TYR A 128 -14.91 12.23 3.55
C TYR A 128 -15.76 11.68 4.70
N ASN A 129 -17.09 11.72 4.54
CA ASN A 129 -18.02 11.22 5.54
C ASN A 129 -18.03 9.69 5.67
N SER A 130 -17.60 8.94 4.64
CA SER A 130 -17.52 7.47 4.70
C SER A 130 -16.26 6.94 5.37
N LEU A 131 -15.24 7.78 5.60
CA LEU A 131 -13.99 7.36 6.25
C LEU A 131 -14.23 6.88 7.69
N SER A 132 -13.53 5.81 8.09
CA SER A 132 -13.53 5.37 9.50
C SER A 132 -12.94 6.45 10.42
N THR A 133 -13.30 6.42 11.70
CA THR A 133 -12.78 7.37 12.70
C THR A 133 -11.24 7.39 12.74
N ALA A 134 -10.60 6.24 12.59
CA ALA A 134 -9.14 6.13 12.51
C ALA A 134 -8.59 6.80 11.23
N SER A 135 -9.28 6.63 10.10
CA SER A 135 -8.91 7.21 8.81
C SER A 135 -9.06 8.74 8.78
N GLN A 136 -10.09 9.29 9.44
CA GLN A 136 -10.27 10.74 9.60
C GLN A 136 -9.21 11.36 10.52
N LYS A 137 -8.85 10.69 11.62
CA LYS A 137 -7.77 11.14 12.51
C LYS A 137 -6.42 11.16 11.78
N SER A 138 -6.06 10.09 11.09
CA SER A 138 -4.80 10.02 10.33
C SER A 138 -4.75 11.07 9.21
N LEU A 139 -5.88 11.38 8.57
CA LEU A 139 -5.96 12.44 7.55
C LEU A 139 -5.54 13.81 8.11
N ALA A 140 -5.91 14.15 9.34
CA ALA A 140 -5.51 15.41 9.96
C ALA A 140 -3.98 15.49 10.14
N PHE A 141 -3.33 14.41 10.57
CA PHE A 141 -1.87 14.33 10.70
C PHE A 141 -1.15 14.33 9.34
N GLN A 142 -1.82 13.88 8.28
CA GLN A 142 -1.30 13.83 6.91
C GLN A 142 -1.48 15.13 6.13
N GLY A 143 -1.93 16.21 6.80
CA GLY A 143 -2.09 17.53 6.20
C GLY A 143 -3.47 17.79 5.58
N GLY A 144 -4.49 17.00 5.95
CA GLY A 144 -5.88 17.22 5.56
C GLY A 144 -6.17 17.01 4.06
N PRO A 145 -7.40 17.31 3.60
CA PRO A 145 -7.73 17.31 2.19
C PRO A 145 -6.79 18.20 1.37
N PHE A 146 -6.49 17.82 0.13
CA PHE A 146 -5.70 18.66 -0.77
C PHE A 146 -6.37 20.01 -1.04
N GLN A 147 -5.54 21.03 -1.30
CA GLN A 147 -5.95 22.38 -1.65
C GLN A 147 -5.01 22.97 -2.71
N GLY A 148 -5.49 23.95 -3.47
CA GLY A 148 -4.64 24.76 -4.36
C GLY A 148 -3.87 23.95 -5.40
N ASP A 149 -2.55 24.18 -5.48
CA ASP A 149 -1.68 23.53 -6.47
C ASP A 149 -1.55 22.02 -6.27
N ALA A 150 -1.54 21.53 -5.02
CA ALA A 150 -1.43 20.10 -4.75
C ALA A 150 -2.63 19.31 -5.28
N LEU A 151 -3.83 19.90 -5.23
CA LEU A 151 -5.02 19.32 -5.84
C LEU A 151 -4.87 19.24 -7.37
N ARG A 152 -4.45 20.34 -8.01
CA ARG A 152 -4.25 20.40 -9.47
C ARG A 152 -3.17 19.45 -9.97
N GLU A 153 -2.09 19.32 -9.22
CA GLU A 153 -1.00 18.40 -9.54
C GLU A 153 -1.50 16.95 -9.52
N PHE A 154 -2.24 16.56 -8.47
CA PHE A 154 -2.84 15.23 -8.42
C PHE A 154 -3.89 14.99 -9.53
N GLU A 155 -4.65 16.02 -9.90
CA GLU A 155 -5.64 15.95 -10.99
C GLU A 155 -5.01 15.66 -12.36
N THR A 156 -3.78 16.12 -12.58
CA THR A 156 -3.07 15.98 -13.85
C THR A 156 -2.13 14.76 -13.90
N ASP A 157 -1.95 14.04 -12.80
CA ASP A 157 -1.11 12.83 -12.78
C ASP A 157 -1.69 11.73 -13.70
N PRO A 158 -0.91 11.19 -14.65
CA PRO A 158 -1.34 10.10 -15.52
C PRO A 158 -1.86 8.85 -14.78
N LEU A 159 -1.35 8.58 -13.57
CA LEU A 159 -1.73 7.44 -12.74
C LEU A 159 -2.91 7.75 -11.81
N ARG A 160 -3.45 8.98 -11.80
CA ARG A 160 -4.50 9.42 -10.86
C ARG A 160 -5.64 8.43 -10.70
N LYS A 161 -6.16 7.90 -11.83
CA LYS A 161 -7.28 6.95 -11.82
C LYS A 161 -6.93 5.67 -11.04
N GLU A 162 -5.73 5.15 -11.23
CA GLU A 162 -5.25 3.93 -10.58
C GLU A 162 -4.94 4.18 -9.10
N MET A 163 -4.35 5.34 -8.77
CA MET A 163 -4.13 5.77 -7.39
C MET A 163 -5.45 5.88 -6.61
N VAL A 164 -6.49 6.43 -7.25
CA VAL A 164 -7.84 6.51 -6.69
C VAL A 164 -8.45 5.10 -6.51
N LEU A 165 -8.38 4.25 -7.53
CA LEU A 165 -8.91 2.88 -7.43
C LEU A 165 -8.24 2.08 -6.31
N LEU A 166 -6.91 2.15 -6.22
CA LEU A 166 -6.15 1.52 -5.15
C LEU A 166 -6.64 2.00 -3.78
N ARG A 167 -6.87 3.31 -3.63
CA ARG A 167 -7.38 3.86 -2.38
C ARG A 167 -8.79 3.38 -2.03
N LEU A 168 -9.66 3.26 -3.03
CA LEU A 168 -11.01 2.75 -2.82
C LEU A 168 -10.99 1.28 -2.39
N TRP A 169 -10.09 0.47 -2.93
CA TRP A 169 -9.90 -0.92 -2.49
C TRP A 169 -9.27 -1.02 -1.10
N ASP A 170 -8.30 -0.16 -0.77
CA ASP A 170 -7.78 0.01 0.61
C ASP A 170 -8.94 0.25 1.58
N ASP A 171 -9.76 1.29 1.36
CA ASP A 171 -10.84 1.60 2.31
C ASP A 171 -11.90 0.49 2.43
N ALA A 172 -12.17 -0.25 1.35
CA ALA A 172 -13.12 -1.36 1.34
C ALA A 172 -12.55 -2.66 1.95
N ALA A 173 -11.24 -2.78 2.09
CA ALA A 173 -10.54 -4.00 2.54
C ALA A 173 -10.53 -4.15 4.08
N LYS A 174 -11.71 -4.12 4.69
CA LYS A 174 -11.89 -4.15 6.16
C LYS A 174 -12.98 -5.13 6.60
N VAL A 175 -13.20 -6.18 5.80
CA VAL A 175 -14.31 -7.11 6.01
C VAL A 175 -13.84 -8.27 6.88
N GLU A 176 -14.57 -8.54 7.97
CA GLU A 176 -14.30 -9.69 8.84
C GLU A 176 -14.85 -10.99 8.25
N GLY A 177 -14.18 -12.12 8.50
CA GLY A 177 -14.72 -13.45 8.22
C GLY A 177 -14.72 -13.86 6.74
N VAL A 178 -13.91 -13.21 5.90
CA VAL A 178 -13.80 -13.49 4.45
C VAL A 178 -12.54 -14.24 4.05
N GLU A 179 -11.71 -14.67 5.02
CA GLU A 179 -10.40 -15.29 4.81
C GLU A 179 -10.49 -16.55 3.94
N ALA A 180 -11.59 -17.30 4.04
CA ALA A 180 -11.85 -18.49 3.23
C ALA A 180 -12.03 -18.20 1.72
N THR A 181 -12.37 -16.95 1.39
CA THR A 181 -12.60 -16.48 0.01
C THR A 181 -11.51 -15.54 -0.49
N THR A 182 -10.68 -14.99 0.41
CA THR A 182 -9.55 -14.13 0.07
C THR A 182 -8.32 -14.99 -0.34
N PRO A 183 -7.78 -14.84 -1.56
CA PRO A 183 -6.53 -15.52 -1.94
C PRO A 183 -5.37 -15.15 -1.01
N ARG A 184 -4.60 -16.15 -0.57
CA ARG A 184 -3.44 -15.95 0.31
C ARG A 184 -2.21 -15.49 -0.48
N VAL A 185 -1.15 -15.06 0.22
CA VAL A 185 0.07 -14.49 -0.40
C VAL A 185 0.63 -15.34 -1.53
N GLN A 186 0.59 -16.67 -1.39
CA GLN A 186 1.14 -17.61 -2.37
C GLN A 186 0.45 -17.52 -3.73
N ALA A 187 -0.82 -17.11 -3.78
CA ALA A 187 -1.56 -16.91 -5.03
C ALA A 187 -0.97 -15.78 -5.89
N TYR A 188 -0.22 -14.86 -5.29
CA TYR A 188 0.39 -13.71 -5.97
C TYR A 188 1.88 -13.93 -6.31
N LEU A 189 2.48 -15.06 -5.90
CA LEU A 189 3.93 -15.27 -6.05
C LEU A 189 4.36 -15.21 -7.52
N ASP A 190 3.73 -15.99 -8.40
CA ASP A 190 4.15 -16.06 -9.81
C ASP A 190 3.92 -14.73 -10.55
N MET A 191 2.93 -13.94 -10.13
CA MET A 191 2.69 -12.59 -10.64
C MET A 191 3.86 -11.66 -10.26
N ILE A 192 4.30 -11.68 -9.00
CA ILE A 192 5.42 -10.87 -8.53
C ILE A 192 6.75 -11.31 -9.18
N ILE A 193 6.97 -12.62 -9.33
CA ILE A 193 8.17 -13.15 -10.01
C ILE A 193 8.24 -12.62 -11.44
N ARG A 194 7.15 -12.80 -12.20
CA ARG A 194 7.06 -12.32 -13.59
C ARG A 194 7.28 -10.82 -13.69
N HIS A 195 6.67 -10.06 -12.77
CA HIS A 195 6.87 -8.61 -12.71
C HIS A 195 8.34 -8.25 -12.55
N LEU A 196 9.03 -8.87 -11.58
CA LEU A 196 10.44 -8.64 -11.29
C LEU A 196 11.36 -9.09 -12.42
N GLU A 197 11.07 -10.21 -13.08
CA GLU A 197 11.82 -10.70 -14.25
C GLU A 197 11.78 -9.71 -15.42
N LEU A 198 10.68 -8.97 -15.58
CA LEU A 198 10.55 -7.93 -16.61
C LEU A 198 11.33 -6.64 -16.30
N GLN A 199 11.87 -6.49 -15.09
CA GLN A 199 12.64 -5.31 -14.69
C GLN A 199 14.16 -5.50 -14.73
N VAL A 200 14.63 -6.71 -15.10
CA VAL A 200 16.06 -7.07 -15.17
C VAL A 200 16.68 -6.70 -16.52
#